data_AF-A0A1N6D3R3-F1
#
_entry.id   AF-A0A1N6D3R3-F1
#
_cell.length_a   1.000
_cell.length_b   1.000
_cell.length_c   1.000
_cell.angle_alpha   90.00
_cell.angle_beta   90.00
_cell.angle_gamma   90.00
#
_symmetry.space_group_name_H-M   'P 1'
#
loop_
_entity.id
_entity.type
_entity.pdbx_description
1 polymer ?
#
loop_
_entity_poly.entity_id
_entity_poly.type
_entity_poly.pdbx_seq_one_letter_code
_entity_poly.pdbx_strand_id
1 'polypeptide(L)'
;MSNDKEVNNRSYFPFNSYDVFGYLIPGSIFLVTIYVFDFWAKKTMGFKHNPIYTLFELFRPPNFDGSQNSFSSFEAVIFILITLISVYLLGHIISIISSFYIDRVLIKKGHYYPISRFLIGESKNTVASNAVKSNFIFINVSLSISYLLSGIYISLAYSVYSPTTIIWHSLICFCYLISIIGLILSISYTKHFTFWELPQKIYNYLTLVLKNIVGKGHDMSDSTIEIYKEFVEKKLRLDPLNPNTDVYWMTYLYVSRKSPSAVRTLLNWLHLYSFSRNVATAFYLSFIYSILSIGLNSHQVSSNSFGNFGKFNVLIGLIIPFMFLCCSFIFLLRFYYLYNSYYSKFLVRSAVYLYKFKE
;
A
#
# COMPACT_ATOMS: atom_id res chain seq x y z
N MET A 1 -4.28 -26.21 37.29
CA MET A 1 -5.30 -26.92 36.48
C MET A 1 -6.72 -26.38 36.65
N SER A 2 -6.94 -25.23 37.31
CA SER A 2 -8.30 -24.67 37.53
C SER A 2 -8.66 -23.44 36.66
N ASN A 3 -7.75 -22.90 35.85
CA ASN A 3 -8.01 -21.70 35.02
C ASN A 3 -8.48 -21.98 33.59
N ASP A 4 -8.54 -23.25 33.15
CA ASP A 4 -8.91 -23.57 31.77
C ASP A 4 -10.43 -23.49 31.51
N LYS A 5 -11.26 -23.47 32.55
CA LYS A 5 -12.73 -23.39 32.41
C LYS A 5 -13.24 -21.98 32.07
N GLU A 6 -12.52 -20.91 32.42
CA GLU A 6 -12.96 -19.54 32.10
C GLU A 6 -12.66 -19.12 30.65
N VAL A 7 -11.78 -19.84 29.93
CA VAL A 7 -11.42 -19.49 28.55
C VAL A 7 -12.54 -19.88 27.57
N ASN A 8 -13.34 -20.91 27.87
CA ASN A 8 -14.34 -21.45 26.94
C ASN A 8 -15.64 -20.64 26.81
N ASN A 9 -15.86 -19.61 27.64
CA ASN A 9 -17.09 -18.80 27.58
C ASN A 9 -16.91 -17.42 26.93
N ARG A 10 -15.74 -17.12 26.34
CA ARG A 10 -15.60 -15.88 25.56
C ARG A 10 -16.28 -16.08 24.22
N SER A 11 -17.46 -15.48 24.07
CA SER A 11 -18.14 -15.33 22.77
C SER A 11 -17.15 -14.75 21.77
N TYR A 12 -16.72 -15.56 20.80
CA TYR A 12 -15.86 -15.09 19.71
C TYR A 12 -16.64 -14.08 18.89
N PHE A 13 -16.33 -12.79 19.07
CA PHE A 13 -16.84 -11.78 18.17
C PHE A 13 -16.16 -11.98 16.81
N PRO A 14 -16.92 -12.21 15.72
CA PRO A 14 -16.36 -12.46 14.39
C PRO A 14 -15.67 -11.22 13.80
N PHE A 15 -15.83 -10.05 14.44
CA PHE A 15 -15.29 -8.78 14.02
C PHE A 15 -14.34 -8.25 15.09
N ASN A 16 -13.06 -8.14 14.77
CA ASN A 16 -12.02 -7.69 15.70
C ASN A 16 -11.39 -6.36 15.23
N SER A 17 -10.48 -5.82 16.02
CA SER A 17 -9.76 -4.58 15.66
C SER A 17 -9.01 -4.70 14.33
N TYR A 18 -8.51 -5.90 14.00
CA TYR A 18 -7.82 -6.15 12.75
C TYR A 18 -8.76 -6.09 11.55
N ASP A 19 -10.05 -6.42 11.67
CA ASP A 19 -11.03 -6.21 10.60
C ASP A 19 -11.26 -4.72 10.31
N VAL A 20 -11.37 -3.91 11.36
CA VAL A 20 -11.57 -2.45 11.25
C VAL A 20 -10.35 -1.79 10.61
N PHE A 21 -9.17 -1.98 11.21
CA PHE A 21 -7.94 -1.34 10.75
C PHE A 21 -7.38 -1.99 9.49
N GLY A 22 -7.47 -3.31 9.36
CA GLY A 22 -6.93 -4.05 8.23
C GLY A 22 -7.78 -3.92 6.97
N TYR A 23 -9.10 -3.85 7.07
CA TYR A 23 -9.99 -3.95 5.90
C TYR A 23 -10.92 -2.74 5.77
N LEU A 24 -11.72 -2.46 6.81
CA LEU A 24 -12.76 -1.43 6.70
C LEU A 24 -12.17 -0.04 6.41
N ILE A 25 -11.16 0.39 7.17
CA ILE A 25 -10.57 1.73 6.98
C ILE A 25 -9.86 1.86 5.61
N PRO A 26 -8.97 0.95 5.17
CA PRO A 26 -8.36 1.03 3.85
C PRO A 26 -9.38 1.01 2.71
N GLY A 27 -10.43 0.19 2.81
CA GLY A 27 -11.53 0.16 1.85
C GLY A 27 -12.29 1.50 1.78
N SER A 28 -12.58 2.09 2.95
CA SER A 28 -13.25 3.40 3.04
C SER A 28 -12.39 4.50 2.45
N ILE A 29 -11.09 4.51 2.77
CA ILE A 29 -10.14 5.49 2.23
C ILE A 29 -10.13 5.41 0.70
N PHE A 30 -10.00 4.22 0.13
CA PHE A 30 -9.99 4.03 -1.31
C PHE A 30 -11.29 4.51 -1.98
N LEU A 31 -12.45 4.14 -1.42
CA LEU A 31 -13.75 4.52 -1.98
C LEU A 31 -14.00 6.03 -1.89
N VAL A 32 -13.70 6.64 -0.73
CA VAL A 32 -13.89 8.07 -0.50
C VAL A 32 -12.98 8.91 -1.38
N THR A 33 -11.70 8.56 -1.50
CA THR A 33 -10.76 9.33 -2.34
C THR A 33 -11.14 9.26 -3.82
N ILE A 34 -11.58 8.11 -4.30
CA ILE A 34 -12.09 7.98 -5.67
C ILE A 34 -13.38 8.77 -5.84
N TYR A 35 -14.32 8.69 -4.90
CA TYR A 35 -15.56 9.46 -4.98
C TYR A 35 -15.29 10.98 -5.02
N VAL A 36 -14.39 11.48 -4.17
CA VAL A 36 -13.98 12.89 -4.18
C VAL A 36 -13.38 13.30 -5.53
N PHE A 37 -12.52 12.45 -6.09
CA PHE A 37 -11.94 12.69 -7.41
C PHE A 37 -13.01 12.67 -8.53
N ASP A 38 -13.88 11.65 -8.57
CA ASP A 38 -14.95 11.51 -9.55
C ASP A 38 -15.94 12.69 -9.47
N PHE A 39 -16.31 13.12 -8.26
CA PHE A 39 -17.17 14.28 -8.03
C PHE A 39 -16.53 15.55 -8.61
N TRP A 40 -15.25 15.78 -8.28
CA TRP A 40 -14.51 16.92 -8.82
C TRP A 40 -14.42 16.83 -10.36
N ALA A 41 -14.08 15.68 -10.91
CA ALA A 41 -13.91 15.47 -12.35
C ALA A 41 -15.24 15.66 -13.10
N LYS A 42 -16.35 15.16 -12.55
CA LYS A 42 -17.70 15.38 -13.11
C LYS A 42 -18.07 16.86 -13.12
N LYS A 43 -17.99 17.51 -11.95
CA LYS A 43 -18.44 18.90 -11.77
C LYS A 43 -17.56 19.90 -12.51
N THR A 44 -16.26 19.62 -12.55
CA THR A 44 -15.25 20.59 -12.96
C THR A 44 -14.71 20.33 -14.35
N MET A 45 -14.56 19.08 -14.77
CA MET A 45 -14.03 18.72 -16.09
C MET A 45 -15.12 18.24 -17.06
N GLY A 46 -16.36 18.09 -16.59
CA GLY A 46 -17.46 17.60 -17.41
C GLY A 46 -17.31 16.14 -17.85
N PHE A 47 -16.47 15.35 -17.16
CA PHE A 47 -16.28 13.94 -17.49
C PHE A 47 -17.63 13.22 -17.52
N LYS A 48 -17.91 12.43 -18.57
CA LYS A 48 -19.17 11.68 -18.64
C LYS A 48 -19.07 10.38 -17.87
N HIS A 49 -17.90 9.73 -17.85
CA HIS A 49 -17.69 8.46 -17.19
C HIS A 49 -16.99 8.65 -15.83
N ASN A 50 -17.78 8.66 -14.76
CA ASN A 50 -17.31 8.70 -13.37
C ASN A 50 -18.02 7.56 -12.61
N PRO A 51 -17.57 6.30 -12.76
CA PRO A 51 -18.34 5.13 -12.37
C PRO A 51 -18.68 5.12 -10.88
N ILE A 52 -17.79 5.58 -10.00
CA ILE A 52 -18.06 5.60 -8.57
C ILE A 52 -19.05 6.71 -8.24
N TYR A 53 -18.88 7.92 -8.78
CA TYR A 53 -19.89 8.97 -8.60
C TYR A 53 -21.27 8.54 -9.13
N THR A 54 -21.34 7.96 -10.33
CA THR A 54 -22.59 7.46 -10.90
C THR A 54 -23.20 6.34 -10.06
N LEU A 55 -22.38 5.44 -9.52
CA LEU A 55 -22.84 4.40 -8.60
C LEU A 55 -23.46 5.03 -7.34
N PHE A 56 -22.78 5.99 -6.73
CA PHE A 56 -23.27 6.70 -5.56
C PHE A 56 -24.56 7.45 -5.85
N GLU A 57 -24.68 8.15 -6.99
CA GLU A 57 -25.90 8.84 -7.40
C GLU A 57 -27.05 7.86 -7.72
N LEU A 58 -26.76 6.70 -8.31
CA LEU A 58 -27.76 5.67 -8.60
C LEU A 58 -28.37 5.11 -7.31
N PHE A 59 -27.55 4.96 -6.27
CA PHE A 59 -28.00 4.51 -4.96
C PHE A 59 -28.30 5.66 -3.99
N ARG A 60 -28.15 6.92 -4.43
CA ARG A 60 -28.45 8.09 -3.62
C ARG A 60 -29.96 8.15 -3.44
N PRO A 61 -30.46 8.36 -2.22
CA PRO A 61 -31.87 8.58 -1.98
C PRO A 61 -32.38 9.74 -2.86
N PRO A 62 -33.48 9.57 -3.62
CA PRO A 62 -34.01 10.60 -4.52
C PRO A 62 -34.45 11.90 -3.80
N ASN A 63 -34.52 11.88 -2.46
CA ASN A 63 -35.08 12.96 -1.64
C ASN A 63 -34.00 13.82 -0.94
N PHE A 64 -32.72 13.62 -1.28
CA PHE A 64 -31.65 14.42 -0.67
C PHE A 64 -31.68 15.90 -1.10
N ASP A 65 -32.40 16.23 -2.18
CA ASP A 65 -32.50 17.59 -2.72
C ASP A 65 -33.79 18.34 -2.26
N GLY A 66 -34.49 17.82 -1.24
CA GLY A 66 -35.58 18.54 -0.57
C GLY A 66 -36.98 18.45 -1.20
N SER A 67 -37.18 17.55 -2.18
CA SER A 67 -38.52 17.23 -2.69
C SER A 67 -39.27 16.32 -1.69
N GLN A 68 -40.55 16.62 -1.44
CA GLN A 68 -41.39 16.08 -0.35
C GLN A 68 -41.78 14.59 -0.45
N ASN A 69 -40.98 13.74 -1.09
CA ASN A 69 -41.19 12.30 -0.93
C ASN A 69 -40.43 11.84 0.31
N SER A 70 -41.12 11.28 1.29
CA SER A 70 -40.46 10.69 2.47
C SER A 70 -39.73 9.43 2.02
N PHE A 71 -38.39 9.43 2.11
CA PHE A 71 -37.63 8.21 1.89
C PHE A 71 -38.02 7.18 2.95
N SER A 72 -38.21 5.92 2.55
CA SER A 72 -38.43 4.88 3.55
C SER A 72 -37.11 4.70 4.32
N SER A 73 -37.13 4.75 5.66
CA SER A 73 -35.93 4.53 6.48
C SER A 73 -35.24 3.19 6.14
N PHE A 74 -36.00 2.26 5.57
CA PHE A 74 -35.55 0.97 5.09
C PHE A 74 -34.55 1.06 3.92
N GLU A 75 -34.81 1.87 2.89
CA GLU A 75 -33.89 2.02 1.75
C GLU A 75 -32.55 2.63 2.18
N ALA A 76 -32.56 3.54 3.16
CA ALA A 76 -31.33 4.14 3.71
C ALA A 76 -30.48 3.10 4.41
N VAL A 77 -31.12 2.23 5.19
CA VAL A 77 -30.44 1.13 5.88
C VAL A 77 -29.84 0.15 4.86
N ILE A 78 -30.57 -0.22 3.81
CA ILE A 78 -30.04 -1.08 2.74
C ILE A 78 -28.82 -0.45 2.08
N PHE A 79 -28.90 0.83 1.71
CA PHE A 79 -27.78 1.53 1.08
C PHE A 79 -26.52 1.54 1.97
N ILE A 80 -26.69 1.83 3.26
CA ILE A 80 -25.59 1.82 4.24
C ILE A 80 -24.99 0.42 4.34
N LEU A 81 -25.82 -0.62 4.43
CA LEU A 81 -25.36 -2.01 4.53
C LEU A 81 -24.58 -2.44 3.27
N ILE A 82 -25.09 -2.16 2.07
CA ILE A 82 -24.40 -2.45 0.81
C ILE A 82 -23.06 -1.71 0.78
N THR A 83 -23.04 -0.43 1.11
CA THR A 83 -21.80 0.38 1.13
C THR A 83 -20.78 -0.20 2.11
N LEU A 84 -21.20 -0.58 3.32
CA LEU A 84 -20.32 -1.19 4.32
C LEU A 84 -19.74 -2.54 3.84
N ILE A 85 -20.57 -3.38 3.21
CA ILE A 85 -20.13 -4.66 2.63
C ILE A 85 -19.13 -4.41 1.50
N SER A 86 -19.42 -3.50 0.58
CA SER A 86 -18.52 -3.15 -0.52
C SER A 86 -17.17 -2.62 -0.01
N VAL A 87 -17.19 -1.72 0.98
CA VAL A 87 -15.99 -1.20 1.64
C VAL A 87 -15.17 -2.33 2.25
N TYR A 88 -15.80 -3.25 2.98
CA TYR A 88 -15.11 -4.37 3.62
C TYR A 88 -14.47 -5.31 2.58
N LEU A 89 -15.19 -5.64 1.51
CA LEU A 89 -14.68 -6.46 0.40
C LEU A 89 -13.50 -5.78 -0.32
N LEU A 90 -13.62 -4.47 -0.61
CA LEU A 90 -12.52 -3.69 -1.19
C LEU A 90 -11.30 -3.67 -0.26
N GLY A 91 -11.51 -3.56 1.05
CA GLY A 91 -10.47 -3.68 2.06
C GLY A 91 -9.69 -4.98 1.98
N HIS A 92 -10.38 -6.12 1.82
CA HIS A 92 -9.76 -7.43 1.63
C HIS A 92 -8.94 -7.49 0.35
N ILE A 93 -9.47 -7.00 -0.77
CA ILE A 93 -8.77 -6.93 -2.05
C ILE A 93 -7.48 -6.11 -1.91
N ILE A 94 -7.56 -4.92 -1.30
CA ILE A 94 -6.42 -4.05 -1.01
C ILE A 94 -5.39 -4.79 -0.13
N SER A 95 -5.84 -5.51 0.89
CA SER A 95 -4.94 -6.28 1.75
C SER A 95 -4.21 -7.39 0.99
N ILE A 96 -4.88 -8.10 0.07
CA ILE A 96 -4.27 -9.14 -0.77
C ILE A 96 -3.20 -8.51 -1.68
N ILE A 97 -3.57 -7.43 -2.38
CA ILE A 97 -2.66 -6.69 -3.28
C ILE A 97 -1.43 -6.20 -2.50
N SER A 98 -1.65 -5.58 -1.35
CA SER A 98 -0.57 -5.03 -0.53
C SER A 98 0.36 -6.11 0.03
N SER A 99 -0.16 -7.24 0.49
CA SER A 99 0.67 -8.35 0.95
C SER A 99 1.48 -8.96 -0.18
N PHE A 100 0.90 -9.07 -1.38
CA PHE A 100 1.62 -9.56 -2.54
C PHE A 100 2.74 -8.59 -2.97
N TYR A 101 2.40 -7.34 -3.26
CA TYR A 101 3.37 -6.38 -3.81
C TYR A 101 4.37 -5.86 -2.77
N ILE A 102 3.90 -5.49 -1.58
CA ILE A 102 4.78 -4.91 -0.57
C ILE A 102 5.52 -6.03 0.17
N ASP A 103 4.84 -7.02 0.76
CA ASP A 103 5.58 -8.03 1.55
C ASP A 103 6.35 -9.03 0.68
N ARG A 104 5.70 -9.62 -0.33
CA ARG A 104 6.34 -10.71 -1.11
C ARG A 104 7.28 -10.20 -2.19
N VAL A 105 6.93 -9.10 -2.87
CA VAL A 105 7.79 -8.54 -3.93
C VAL A 105 8.80 -7.59 -3.31
N LEU A 106 8.37 -6.46 -2.74
CA LEU A 106 9.30 -5.43 -2.28
C LEU A 106 10.15 -5.87 -1.08
N ILE A 107 9.55 -6.45 -0.03
CA ILE A 107 10.28 -6.84 1.18
C ILE A 107 11.02 -8.16 0.96
N LYS A 108 10.33 -9.27 0.69
CA LYS A 108 10.97 -10.59 0.63
C LYS A 108 12.01 -10.68 -0.49
N LYS A 109 11.68 -10.24 -1.72
CA LYS A 109 12.60 -10.31 -2.86
C LYS A 109 13.54 -9.10 -2.93
N GLY A 110 13.06 -7.90 -2.60
CA GLY A 110 13.86 -6.68 -2.67
C GLY A 110 14.78 -6.47 -1.47
N HIS A 111 14.29 -6.54 -0.23
CA HIS A 111 15.06 -6.21 0.97
C HIS A 111 15.48 -7.39 1.84
N TYR A 112 14.95 -8.58 1.56
CA TYR A 112 14.85 -9.69 2.50
C TYR A 112 14.03 -9.32 3.75
N TYR A 113 13.49 -10.34 4.42
CA TYR A 113 12.83 -10.11 5.70
C TYR A 113 13.85 -9.62 6.74
N PRO A 114 13.49 -8.68 7.63
CA PRO A 114 14.42 -8.11 8.60
C PRO A 114 15.12 -9.15 9.47
N ILE A 115 14.42 -10.21 9.88
CA ILE A 115 15.02 -11.31 10.67
C ILE A 115 16.12 -12.01 9.89
N SER A 116 15.88 -12.35 8.62
CA SER A 116 16.90 -12.93 7.77
C SER A 116 18.11 -11.98 7.66
N ARG A 117 17.86 -10.68 7.48
CA ARG A 117 18.92 -9.65 7.42
C ARG A 117 19.71 -9.54 8.71
N PHE A 118 19.08 -9.68 9.88
CA PHE A 118 19.79 -9.66 11.16
C PHE A 118 20.73 -10.86 11.33
N LEU A 119 20.36 -12.03 10.79
CA LEU A 119 21.15 -13.25 10.92
C LEU A 119 22.32 -13.32 9.93
N ILE A 120 22.08 -12.95 8.66
CA ILE A 120 23.08 -13.10 7.58
C ILE A 120 23.82 -11.80 7.23
N GLY A 121 23.38 -10.66 7.77
CA GLY A 121 23.88 -9.33 7.41
C GLY A 121 23.27 -8.76 6.12
N GLU A 122 23.70 -7.54 5.74
CA GLU A 122 23.25 -6.85 4.51
C GLU A 122 23.86 -7.45 3.21
N SER A 123 24.81 -8.39 3.30
CA SER A 123 25.76 -8.69 2.22
C SER A 123 25.24 -9.52 1.04
N LYS A 124 24.03 -10.09 1.09
CA LYS A 124 23.46 -10.84 -0.06
C LYS A 124 22.65 -9.92 -0.99
N ASN A 125 23.27 -8.86 -1.52
CA ASN A 125 22.70 -8.08 -2.62
C ASN A 125 22.73 -8.93 -3.91
N THR A 126 21.72 -9.79 -4.07
CA THR A 126 21.61 -10.61 -5.27
C THR A 126 21.16 -9.77 -6.47
N VAL A 127 21.54 -10.18 -7.68
CA VAL A 127 21.06 -9.57 -8.94
C VAL A 127 19.53 -9.44 -8.96
N ALA A 128 18.83 -10.44 -8.40
CA ALA A 128 17.37 -10.44 -8.32
C ALA A 128 16.81 -9.36 -7.37
N SER A 129 17.44 -9.12 -6.21
CA SER A 129 17.07 -8.03 -5.29
C SER A 129 17.21 -6.67 -5.98
N ASN A 130 18.32 -6.46 -6.69
CA ASN A 130 18.56 -5.23 -7.43
C ASN A 130 17.54 -5.03 -8.56
N ALA A 131 17.18 -6.10 -9.29
CA ALA A 131 16.15 -6.03 -10.32
C ALA A 131 14.78 -5.61 -9.77
N VAL A 132 14.38 -6.13 -8.60
CA VAL A 132 13.13 -5.72 -7.94
C VAL A 132 13.15 -4.24 -7.53
N LYS A 133 14.26 -3.77 -6.96
CA LYS A 133 14.43 -2.35 -6.59
C LYS A 133 14.37 -1.42 -7.80
N SER A 134 15.05 -1.79 -8.89
CA SER A 134 15.02 -1.05 -10.15
C SER A 134 13.63 -1.00 -10.76
N ASN A 135 12.94 -2.15 -10.80
CA ASN A 135 11.55 -2.24 -11.27
C ASN A 135 10.61 -1.34 -10.47
N PHE A 136 10.77 -1.30 -9.15
CA PHE A 136 9.96 -0.43 -8.30
C PHE A 136 10.09 1.04 -8.71
N ILE A 137 11.32 1.54 -8.92
CA ILE A 137 11.53 2.91 -9.42
C ILE A 137 10.93 3.09 -10.81
N PHE A 138 11.19 2.13 -11.70
CA PHE A 138 10.75 2.21 -13.08
C PHE A 138 9.23 2.32 -13.22
N ILE A 139 8.46 1.47 -12.52
CA ILE A 139 6.99 1.51 -12.52
C ILE A 139 6.49 2.86 -11.99
N ASN A 140 7.01 3.32 -10.85
CA ASN A 140 6.54 4.57 -10.23
C ASN A 140 6.88 5.80 -11.08
N VAL A 141 8.08 5.84 -11.68
CA VAL A 141 8.49 6.92 -12.59
C VAL A 141 7.63 6.89 -13.86
N SER A 142 7.38 5.71 -14.44
CA SER A 142 6.54 5.57 -15.64
C SER A 142 5.10 6.05 -15.39
N LEU A 143 4.49 5.68 -14.26
CA LEU A 143 3.16 6.17 -13.87
C LEU A 143 3.15 7.68 -13.58
N SER A 144 4.20 8.20 -12.93
CA SER A 144 4.32 9.65 -12.66
C SER A 144 4.50 10.46 -13.94
N ILE A 145 5.26 9.94 -14.92
CA ILE A 145 5.38 10.54 -16.25
C ILE A 145 4.03 10.47 -16.96
N SER A 146 3.34 9.32 -16.95
CA SER A 146 2.00 9.17 -17.55
C SER A 146 1.03 10.21 -17.01
N TYR A 147 1.06 10.42 -15.69
CA TYR A 147 0.29 11.42 -14.99
C TYR A 147 0.64 12.85 -15.42
N LEU A 148 1.92 13.19 -15.46
CA LEU A 148 2.39 14.52 -15.89
C LEU A 148 2.02 14.79 -17.36
N LEU A 149 2.22 13.81 -18.26
CA LEU A 149 1.82 13.92 -19.66
C LEU A 149 0.30 14.06 -19.80
N SER A 150 -0.49 13.36 -18.98
CA SER A 150 -1.95 13.51 -18.96
C SER A 150 -2.38 14.91 -18.49
N GLY A 151 -1.70 15.48 -17.49
CA GLY A 151 -1.97 16.84 -17.03
C GLY A 151 -1.56 17.92 -18.04
N ILE A 152 -0.42 17.74 -18.71
CA ILE A 152 0.00 18.60 -19.83
C ILE A 152 -1.02 18.48 -20.96
N TYR A 153 -1.43 17.26 -21.30
CA TYR A 153 -2.43 17.03 -22.34
C TYR A 153 -3.74 17.74 -22.01
N ILE A 154 -4.29 17.58 -20.80
CA ILE A 154 -5.47 18.33 -20.39
C ILE A 154 -5.23 19.83 -20.59
N SER A 155 -4.10 20.35 -20.12
CA SER A 155 -3.74 21.77 -20.23
C SER A 155 -3.62 22.27 -21.68
N LEU A 156 -3.19 21.42 -22.62
CA LEU A 156 -3.01 21.73 -24.05
C LEU A 156 -4.24 21.42 -24.91
N ALA A 157 -5.04 20.41 -24.55
CA ALA A 157 -6.32 20.12 -25.19
C ALA A 157 -7.31 21.27 -25.00
N TYR A 158 -7.10 22.08 -23.95
CA TYR A 158 -7.73 23.40 -23.81
C TYR A 158 -7.32 24.43 -24.87
N SER A 159 -6.21 24.24 -25.59
CA SER A 159 -5.66 25.26 -26.50
C SER A 159 -5.62 24.87 -27.98
N VAL A 160 -5.57 23.59 -28.38
CA VAL A 160 -5.37 23.20 -29.80
C VAL A 160 -6.12 21.91 -30.20
N TYR A 161 -6.75 21.91 -31.38
CA TYR A 161 -7.62 20.87 -31.94
C TYR A 161 -6.91 19.61 -32.52
N SER A 162 -7.63 18.48 -32.49
CA SER A 162 -7.59 17.18 -33.21
C SER A 162 -6.29 16.34 -33.34
N PRO A 163 -5.28 16.61 -34.19
CA PRO A 163 -4.25 15.59 -34.48
C PRO A 163 -3.29 15.31 -33.31
N THR A 164 -3.03 16.33 -32.48
CA THR A 164 -2.18 16.21 -31.29
C THR A 164 -2.74 15.17 -30.30
N THR A 165 -4.06 15.02 -30.25
CA THR A 165 -4.74 14.11 -29.32
C THR A 165 -4.33 12.64 -29.53
N ILE A 166 -4.18 12.19 -30.78
CA ILE A 166 -3.83 10.79 -31.10
C ILE A 166 -2.40 10.48 -30.64
N ILE A 167 -1.46 11.39 -30.89
CA ILE A 167 -0.07 11.26 -30.44
C ILE A 167 -0.01 11.18 -28.91
N TRP A 168 -0.78 12.03 -28.22
CA TRP A 168 -0.85 12.04 -26.76
C TRP A 168 -1.41 10.74 -26.17
N HIS A 169 -2.52 10.22 -26.71
CA HIS A 169 -3.06 8.93 -26.28
C HIS A 169 -2.07 7.80 -26.54
N SER A 170 -1.33 7.84 -27.65
CA SER A 170 -0.29 6.85 -27.96
C SER A 170 0.86 6.87 -26.95
N LEU A 171 1.33 8.07 -26.55
CA LEU A 171 2.34 8.23 -25.50
C LEU A 171 1.86 7.71 -24.15
N ILE A 172 0.64 8.06 -23.73
CA ILE A 172 0.04 7.60 -22.48
C ILE A 172 -0.11 6.07 -22.49
N CYS A 173 -0.64 5.50 -23.56
CA CYS A 173 -0.76 4.05 -23.74
C CYS A 173 0.61 3.36 -23.69
N PHE A 174 1.64 3.96 -24.30
CA PHE A 174 3.01 3.43 -24.24
C PHE A 174 3.57 3.44 -22.82
N CYS A 175 3.37 4.52 -22.04
CA CYS A 175 3.78 4.55 -20.65
C CYS A 175 3.02 3.53 -19.78
N TYR A 176 1.73 3.30 -20.03
CA TYR A 176 0.98 2.23 -19.38
C TYR A 176 1.50 0.85 -19.74
N LEU A 177 1.78 0.60 -21.02
CA LEU A 177 2.37 -0.66 -21.49
C LEU A 177 3.71 -0.93 -20.79
N ILE A 178 4.57 0.09 -20.71
CA ILE A 178 5.83 0.03 -19.97
C ILE A 178 5.60 -0.34 -18.49
N SER A 179 4.62 0.30 -17.83
CA SER A 179 4.28 0.02 -16.44
C SER A 179 3.80 -1.41 -16.24
N ILE A 180 2.96 -1.92 -17.16
CA ILE A 180 2.47 -3.31 -17.15
C ILE A 180 3.61 -4.30 -17.37
N ILE A 181 4.51 -4.04 -18.33
CA ILE A 181 5.68 -4.89 -18.57
C ILE A 181 6.58 -4.92 -17.32
N GLY A 182 6.86 -3.75 -16.72
CA GLY A 182 7.62 -3.67 -15.47
C GLY A 182 6.97 -4.46 -14.33
N LEU A 183 5.64 -4.44 -14.24
CA LEU A 183 4.86 -5.22 -13.26
C LEU A 183 5.02 -6.72 -13.50
N ILE A 184 4.84 -7.17 -14.74
CA ILE A 184 5.00 -8.58 -15.13
C ILE A 184 6.43 -9.04 -14.82
N LEU A 185 7.44 -8.26 -15.17
CA LEU A 185 8.85 -8.58 -14.86
C LEU A 185 9.10 -8.68 -13.35
N SER A 186 8.49 -7.80 -12.55
CA SER A 186 8.57 -7.84 -11.08
C SER A 186 7.98 -9.12 -10.48
N ILE A 187 6.88 -9.61 -11.08
CA ILE A 187 6.21 -10.84 -10.68
C ILE A 187 7.05 -12.06 -11.07
N SER A 188 7.44 -12.13 -12.35
CA SER A 188 8.09 -13.29 -12.97
C SER A 188 9.46 -13.64 -12.39
N TYR A 189 10.09 -12.75 -11.61
CA TYR A 189 11.35 -13.01 -10.89
C TYR A 189 12.42 -13.65 -11.78
N THR A 190 12.53 -13.17 -13.01
CA THR A 190 13.49 -13.71 -13.96
C THR A 190 14.89 -13.27 -13.55
N LYS A 191 15.71 -14.23 -13.07
CA LYS A 191 17.11 -14.00 -12.65
C LYS A 191 17.98 -13.39 -13.76
N HIS A 192 17.52 -13.43 -15.00
CA HIS A 192 18.26 -13.04 -16.20
C HIS A 192 18.07 -11.58 -16.61
N PHE A 193 17.15 -10.82 -15.99
CA PHE A 193 16.92 -9.45 -16.39
C PHE A 193 17.77 -8.48 -15.57
N THR A 194 18.87 -8.00 -16.15
CA THR A 194 19.69 -6.93 -15.60
C THR A 194 19.14 -5.58 -16.07
N PHE A 195 18.51 -4.85 -15.15
CA PHE A 195 18.15 -3.46 -15.40
C PHE A 195 19.39 -2.56 -15.47
N TRP A 196 19.25 -1.41 -16.11
CA TRP A 196 20.23 -0.33 -16.03
C TRP A 196 20.52 0.02 -14.56
N GLU A 197 21.76 0.40 -14.25
CA GLU A 197 22.17 0.72 -12.87
C GLU A 197 21.51 1.98 -12.31
N LEU A 198 21.05 2.89 -13.16
CA LEU A 198 20.54 4.20 -12.75
C LEU A 198 19.29 4.10 -11.84
N PRO A 199 18.22 3.37 -12.19
CA PRO A 199 17.09 3.11 -11.29
C PRO A 199 17.51 2.55 -9.93
N GLN A 200 18.50 1.65 -9.88
CA GLN A 200 19.01 1.09 -8.64
C GLN A 200 19.72 2.15 -7.78
N LYS A 201 20.56 3.00 -8.40
CA LYS A 201 21.25 4.09 -7.70
C LYS A 201 20.24 5.08 -7.11
N ILE A 202 19.19 5.43 -7.87
CA ILE A 202 18.08 6.26 -7.39
C ILE A 202 17.39 5.58 -6.20
N TYR A 203 17.07 4.29 -6.31
CA TYR A 203 16.44 3.53 -5.23
C TYR A 203 17.27 3.55 -3.94
N ASN A 204 18.58 3.30 -4.07
CA ASN A 204 19.50 3.28 -2.93
C ASN A 204 19.63 4.67 -2.29
N TYR A 205 19.70 5.72 -3.11
CA TYR A 205 19.71 7.10 -2.63
C TYR A 205 18.43 7.45 -1.85
N LEU A 206 17.26 7.13 -2.42
CA LEU A 206 15.99 7.33 -1.72
C LEU A 206 15.95 6.55 -0.41
N THR A 207 16.35 5.27 -0.43
CA THR A 207 16.41 4.46 0.79
C THR A 207 17.36 5.04 1.84
N LEU A 208 18.48 5.63 1.44
CA LEU A 208 19.41 6.32 2.34
C LEU A 208 18.78 7.57 2.96
N VAL A 209 18.14 8.41 2.15
CA VAL A 209 17.40 9.60 2.63
C VAL A 209 16.33 9.17 3.63
N LEU A 210 15.59 8.10 3.32
CA LEU A 210 14.56 7.54 4.20
C LEU A 210 15.15 7.01 5.50
N LYS A 211 16.27 6.28 5.45
CA LYS A 211 17.01 5.83 6.65
C LYS A 211 17.42 7.02 7.52
N ASN A 212 17.77 8.17 6.92
CA ASN A 212 18.11 9.37 7.68
C ASN A 212 16.89 10.03 8.33
N ILE A 213 15.76 10.16 7.61
CA ILE A 213 14.53 10.79 8.12
C ILE A 213 13.89 9.94 9.23
N VAL A 214 13.80 8.64 9.00
CA VAL A 214 13.21 7.68 9.94
C VAL A 214 14.10 7.48 11.18
N GLY A 215 15.31 8.04 11.14
CA GLY A 215 16.38 7.83 12.10
C GLY A 215 17.17 6.57 11.75
N LYS A 216 18.47 6.60 12.06
CA LYS A 216 19.32 5.42 12.14
C LYS A 216 18.75 4.55 13.26
N GLY A 217 17.67 3.82 13.00
CA GLY A 217 17.01 3.03 14.02
C GLY A 217 18.07 2.11 14.58
N HIS A 218 18.56 2.39 15.80
CA HIS A 218 19.80 1.82 16.31
C HIS A 218 19.86 0.34 15.97
N ASP A 219 20.88 -0.04 15.21
CA ASP A 219 21.07 -1.44 14.84
C ASP A 219 21.07 -2.28 16.12
N MET A 220 20.55 -3.50 16.03
CA MET A 220 20.64 -4.38 17.18
C MET A 220 22.12 -4.58 17.48
N SER A 221 22.50 -4.54 18.76
CA SER A 221 23.89 -4.75 19.12
C SER A 221 24.37 -6.10 18.61
N ASP A 222 25.63 -6.18 18.19
CA ASP A 222 26.22 -7.44 17.72
C ASP A 222 26.05 -8.53 18.77
N SER A 223 26.18 -8.18 20.06
CA SER A 223 25.91 -9.09 21.18
C SER A 223 24.48 -9.67 21.19
N THR A 224 23.47 -8.87 20.87
CA THR A 224 22.07 -9.36 20.79
C THR A 224 21.90 -10.28 19.59
N ILE A 225 22.54 -9.97 18.47
CA ILE A 225 22.49 -10.77 17.25
C ILE A 225 23.17 -12.13 17.46
N GLU A 226 24.33 -12.16 18.10
CA GLU A 226 25.04 -13.42 18.40
C GLU A 226 24.24 -14.31 19.35
N ILE A 227 23.63 -13.76 20.41
CA ILE A 227 22.74 -14.54 21.29
C ILE A 227 21.51 -15.05 20.51
N TYR A 228 20.99 -14.25 19.58
CA TYR A 228 19.87 -14.68 18.75
C TYR A 228 20.25 -15.80 17.78
N LYS A 229 21.44 -15.76 17.17
CA LYS A 229 21.96 -16.87 16.35
C LYS A 229 22.09 -18.14 17.17
N GLU A 230 22.67 -18.03 18.37
CA GLU A 230 22.76 -19.15 19.31
C GLU A 230 21.39 -19.72 19.69
N PHE A 231 20.40 -18.85 19.95
CA PHE A 231 19.02 -19.27 20.19
C PHE A 231 18.44 -20.04 19.00
N VAL A 232 18.59 -19.53 17.77
CA VAL A 232 18.09 -20.19 16.55
C VAL A 232 18.73 -21.57 16.37
N GLU A 233 20.06 -21.65 16.54
CA GLU A 233 20.81 -22.89 16.37
C GLU A 233 20.50 -23.90 17.49
N LYS A 234 20.69 -23.52 18.75
CA LYS A 234 20.62 -24.45 19.88
C LYS A 234 19.18 -24.74 20.31
N LYS A 235 18.33 -23.71 20.36
CA LYS A 235 16.95 -23.85 20.87
C LYS A 235 15.97 -24.29 19.80
N LEU A 236 16.04 -23.65 18.62
CA LEU A 236 15.11 -23.97 17.53
C LEU A 236 15.61 -25.09 16.62
N ARG A 237 16.91 -25.46 16.69
CA ARG A 237 17.55 -26.47 15.82
C ARG A 237 17.43 -26.12 14.34
N LEU A 238 17.56 -24.83 14.02
CA LEU A 238 17.53 -24.30 12.66
C LEU A 238 18.88 -23.68 12.30
N ASP A 239 19.22 -23.64 11.02
CA ASP A 239 20.45 -23.00 10.53
C ASP A 239 20.31 -21.46 10.50
N PRO A 240 21.05 -20.70 11.33
CA PRO A 240 21.00 -19.25 11.32
C PRO A 240 21.57 -18.63 10.02
N LEU A 241 22.42 -19.34 9.28
CA LEU A 241 23.05 -18.84 8.04
C LEU A 241 22.18 -19.02 6.79
N ASN A 242 21.14 -19.86 6.90
CA ASN A 242 20.13 -20.07 5.86
C ASN A 242 18.70 -19.86 6.41
N PRO A 243 18.35 -18.64 6.85
CA PRO A 243 17.07 -18.40 7.50
C PRO A 243 15.92 -18.45 6.49
N ASN A 244 15.16 -19.54 6.54
CA ASN A 244 13.87 -19.67 5.86
C ASN A 244 12.74 -19.00 6.68
N THR A 245 11.49 -19.16 6.25
CA THR A 245 10.33 -18.63 6.98
C THR A 245 10.11 -19.26 8.35
N ASP A 246 10.66 -20.45 8.60
CA ASP A 246 10.45 -21.20 9.84
C ASP A 246 11.18 -20.53 11.00
N VAL A 247 12.34 -19.93 10.76
CA VAL A 247 13.04 -19.15 11.80
C VAL A 247 12.13 -18.06 12.38
N TYR A 248 11.38 -17.35 11.53
CA TYR A 248 10.41 -16.36 11.98
C TYR A 248 9.27 -17.01 12.78
N TRP A 249 8.62 -18.03 12.23
CA TRP A 249 7.44 -18.65 12.86
C TRP A 249 7.79 -19.33 14.18
N MET A 250 8.89 -20.06 14.24
CA MET A 250 9.35 -20.75 15.44
C MET A 250 9.76 -19.75 16.52
N THR A 251 10.39 -18.63 16.16
CA THR A 251 10.69 -17.54 17.09
C THR A 251 9.40 -16.91 17.64
N TYR A 252 8.42 -16.62 16.76
CA TYR A 252 7.11 -16.10 17.17
C TYR A 252 6.38 -17.06 18.13
N LEU A 253 6.32 -18.36 17.79
CA LEU A 253 5.69 -19.37 18.63
C LEU A 253 6.40 -19.54 19.97
N TYR A 254 7.74 -19.48 20.00
CA TYR A 254 8.52 -19.51 21.23
C TYR A 254 8.17 -18.35 22.16
N VAL A 255 8.23 -17.11 21.64
CA VAL A 255 7.82 -15.92 22.40
C VAL A 255 6.37 -16.04 22.84
N SER A 256 5.52 -16.60 21.98
CA SER A 256 4.09 -16.74 22.26
C SER A 256 3.76 -17.64 23.42
N ARG A 257 4.41 -18.79 23.45
CA ARG A 257 4.28 -19.75 24.53
C ARG A 257 4.85 -19.22 25.85
N LYS A 258 5.94 -18.45 25.80
CA LYS A 258 6.71 -18.04 26.98
C LYS A 258 6.26 -16.70 27.59
N SER A 259 5.65 -15.80 26.82
CA SER A 259 5.26 -14.46 27.30
C SER A 259 4.00 -13.92 26.61
N PRO A 260 2.80 -14.16 27.18
CA PRO A 260 1.55 -13.61 26.65
C PRO A 260 1.49 -12.08 26.57
N SER A 261 2.24 -11.36 27.42
CA SER A 261 2.32 -9.89 27.33
C SER A 261 3.13 -9.43 26.12
N ALA A 262 4.24 -10.11 25.81
CA ALA A 262 5.04 -9.82 24.63
C ALA A 262 4.25 -10.09 23.34
N VAL A 263 3.45 -11.17 23.30
CA VAL A 263 2.54 -11.46 22.16
C VAL A 263 1.54 -10.35 21.92
N ARG A 264 0.86 -9.87 22.98
CA ARG A 264 -0.10 -8.78 22.83
C ARG A 264 0.54 -7.56 22.20
N THR A 265 1.77 -7.24 22.62
CA THR A 265 2.56 -6.15 22.03
C THR A 265 2.94 -6.44 20.57
N LEU A 266 3.37 -7.66 20.25
CA LEU A 266 3.66 -8.10 18.88
C LEU A 266 2.44 -8.00 17.96
N LEU A 267 1.27 -8.45 18.41
CA LEU A 267 0.03 -8.37 17.67
C LEU A 267 -0.40 -6.92 17.42
N ASN A 268 -0.21 -6.03 18.40
CA ASN A 268 -0.45 -4.60 18.20
C ASN A 268 0.46 -4.02 17.11
N TRP A 269 1.75 -4.35 17.12
CA TRP A 269 2.67 -3.92 16.06
C TRP A 269 2.30 -4.51 14.70
N LEU A 270 1.91 -5.78 14.67
CA LEU A 270 1.40 -6.47 13.47
C LEU A 270 0.20 -5.75 12.86
N HIS A 271 -0.79 -5.39 13.68
CA HIS A 271 -1.95 -4.63 13.23
C HIS A 271 -1.56 -3.24 12.70
N LEU A 272 -0.68 -2.51 13.41
CA LEU A 272 -0.28 -1.16 13.01
C LEU A 272 0.50 -1.12 11.69
N TYR A 273 1.44 -2.04 11.48
CA TYR A 273 2.18 -2.07 10.21
C TYR A 273 1.29 -2.59 9.08
N SER A 274 0.42 -3.57 9.33
CA SER A 274 -0.53 -4.09 8.32
C SER A 274 -1.52 -3.00 7.88
N PHE A 275 -2.03 -2.23 8.84
CA PHE A 275 -2.85 -1.04 8.58
C PHE A 275 -2.10 -0.05 7.67
N SER A 276 -0.87 0.34 8.05
CA SER A 276 -0.08 1.30 7.28
C SER A 276 0.19 0.81 5.85
N ARG A 277 0.48 -0.48 5.68
CA ARG A 277 0.68 -1.13 4.37
C ARG A 277 -0.58 -1.07 3.50
N ASN A 278 -1.73 -1.40 4.08
CA ASN A 278 -3.01 -1.43 3.37
C ASN A 278 -3.45 -0.01 2.99
N VAL A 279 -3.32 0.98 3.89
CA VAL A 279 -3.62 2.39 3.60
C VAL A 279 -2.70 2.96 2.51
N ALA A 280 -1.40 2.63 2.54
CA ALA A 280 -0.48 3.02 1.47
C ALA A 280 -0.97 2.51 0.10
N THR A 281 -1.37 1.24 0.06
CA THR A 281 -1.89 0.61 -1.16
C THR A 281 -3.23 1.21 -1.59
N ALA A 282 -4.13 1.52 -0.65
CA ALA A 282 -5.39 2.20 -0.94
C ALA A 282 -5.17 3.54 -1.67
N PHE A 283 -4.33 4.42 -1.11
CA PHE A 283 -3.99 5.69 -1.76
C PHE A 283 -3.29 5.51 -3.11
N TYR A 284 -2.40 4.52 -3.24
CA TYR A 284 -1.72 4.24 -4.50
C TYR A 284 -2.69 3.78 -5.60
N LEU A 285 -3.67 2.94 -5.24
CA LEU A 285 -4.72 2.50 -6.18
C LEU A 285 -5.63 3.67 -6.56
N SER A 286 -5.96 4.57 -5.63
CA SER A 286 -6.71 5.80 -5.94
C SER A 286 -5.95 6.72 -6.89
N PHE A 287 -4.62 6.83 -6.74
CA PHE A 287 -3.76 7.52 -7.70
C PHE A 287 -3.85 6.87 -9.08
N ILE A 288 -3.62 5.56 -9.19
CA ILE A 288 -3.71 4.83 -10.48
C ILE A 288 -5.09 5.02 -11.12
N TYR A 289 -6.16 4.87 -10.36
CA TYR A 289 -7.53 5.07 -10.83
C TYR A 289 -7.70 6.48 -11.43
N SER A 290 -7.19 7.51 -10.74
CA SER A 290 -7.33 8.89 -11.19
C SER A 290 -6.59 9.15 -12.50
N ILE A 291 -5.38 8.61 -12.66
CA ILE A 291 -4.63 8.73 -13.93
C ILE A 291 -5.36 8.02 -15.07
N LEU A 292 -5.90 6.81 -14.81
CA LEU A 292 -6.66 6.07 -15.81
C LEU A 292 -7.94 6.81 -16.20
N SER A 293 -8.69 7.32 -15.21
CA SER A 293 -9.91 8.08 -15.44
C SER A 293 -9.64 9.36 -16.24
N ILE A 294 -8.57 10.09 -15.91
CA ILE A 294 -8.11 11.24 -16.69
C ILE A 294 -7.81 10.81 -18.13
N GLY A 295 -6.95 9.80 -18.32
CA GLY A 295 -6.53 9.35 -19.65
C GLY A 295 -7.73 8.97 -20.53
N LEU A 296 -8.67 8.20 -19.98
CA LEU A 296 -9.85 7.71 -20.69
C LEU A 296 -10.89 8.81 -20.99
N ASN A 297 -11.08 9.79 -20.10
CA ASN A 297 -12.08 10.86 -20.29
C ASN A 297 -11.51 12.12 -20.95
N SER A 298 -10.19 12.21 -21.14
CA SER A 298 -9.51 13.44 -21.59
C SER A 298 -10.01 13.96 -22.95
N HIS A 299 -10.52 13.08 -23.83
CA HIS A 299 -11.13 13.45 -25.11
C HIS A 299 -12.51 14.13 -25.00
N GLN A 300 -13.17 14.03 -23.84
CA GLN A 300 -14.53 14.54 -23.63
C GLN A 300 -14.57 15.97 -23.10
N VAL A 301 -13.42 16.53 -22.74
CA VAL A 301 -13.30 17.90 -22.22
C VAL A 301 -13.62 18.86 -23.36
N SER A 302 -14.75 19.59 -23.25
CA SER A 302 -15.18 20.52 -24.30
C SER A 302 -14.37 21.83 -24.25
N SER A 303 -13.78 22.20 -25.38
CA SER A 303 -12.87 23.35 -25.51
C SER A 303 -13.51 24.73 -25.21
N ASN A 304 -14.84 24.82 -25.24
CA ASN A 304 -15.55 26.11 -25.26
C ASN A 304 -16.07 26.59 -23.90
N SER A 305 -15.79 25.88 -22.80
CA SER A 305 -16.49 26.11 -21.52
C SER A 305 -15.66 26.76 -20.41
N PHE A 306 -14.41 27.12 -20.63
CA PHE A 306 -13.54 27.54 -19.52
C PHE A 306 -12.87 28.91 -19.70
N GLY A 307 -13.39 29.90 -18.97
CA GLY A 307 -12.68 31.15 -18.64
C GLY A 307 -11.53 30.92 -17.64
N ASN A 308 -10.91 32.00 -17.13
CA ASN A 308 -9.77 31.91 -16.19
C ASN A 308 -10.02 31.03 -14.94
N PHE A 309 -11.27 30.97 -14.47
CA PHE A 309 -11.68 30.05 -13.38
C PHE A 309 -11.47 28.57 -13.70
N GLY A 310 -11.54 28.19 -14.99
CA GLY A 310 -11.28 26.82 -15.44
C GLY A 310 -9.84 26.38 -15.27
N LYS A 311 -8.88 27.26 -15.54
CA LYS A 311 -7.45 26.93 -15.42
C LYS A 311 -7.04 26.61 -13.98
N PHE A 312 -7.57 27.36 -13.01
CA PHE A 312 -7.33 27.11 -11.57
C PHE A 312 -7.92 25.76 -11.13
N ASN A 313 -9.14 25.50 -11.57
CA ASN A 313 -9.87 24.26 -11.31
C ASN A 313 -9.16 23.01 -11.88
N VAL A 314 -8.57 23.14 -13.07
CA VAL A 314 -7.72 22.10 -13.69
C VAL A 314 -6.49 21.80 -12.84
N LEU A 315 -5.82 22.85 -12.35
CA LEU A 315 -4.64 22.70 -11.49
C LEU A 315 -4.99 21.95 -10.18
N ILE A 316 -6.11 22.31 -9.53
CA ILE A 316 -6.61 21.58 -8.34
C ILE A 316 -6.81 20.10 -8.66
N GLY A 317 -7.39 19.81 -9.81
CA GLY A 317 -7.57 18.45 -10.32
C GLY A 317 -6.33 17.60 -10.42
N LEU A 318 -5.22 18.25 -10.79
CA LEU A 318 -3.91 17.62 -10.86
C LEU A 318 -3.31 17.47 -9.45
N ILE A 319 -3.54 18.43 -8.55
CA ILE A 319 -3.03 18.32 -7.19
C ILE A 319 -3.63 17.09 -6.45
N ILE A 320 -4.91 16.76 -6.68
CA ILE A 320 -5.61 15.66 -6.00
C ILE A 320 -4.90 14.29 -6.18
N PRO A 321 -4.68 13.76 -7.39
CA PRO A 321 -3.97 12.48 -7.58
C PRO A 321 -2.54 12.51 -7.03
N PHE A 322 -1.85 13.64 -7.15
CA PHE A 322 -0.50 13.78 -6.62
C PHE A 322 -0.50 13.70 -5.08
N MET A 323 -1.48 14.30 -4.40
CA MET A 323 -1.66 14.14 -2.95
C MET A 323 -1.88 12.68 -2.57
N PHE A 324 -2.66 11.91 -3.33
CA PHE A 324 -2.83 10.47 -3.09
C PHE A 324 -1.49 9.73 -3.20
N LEU A 325 -0.68 10.03 -4.22
CA LEU A 325 0.66 9.45 -4.35
C LEU A 325 1.57 9.80 -3.16
N CYS A 326 1.58 11.06 -2.72
CA CYS A 326 2.34 11.49 -1.54
C CYS A 326 1.89 10.77 -0.27
N CYS A 327 0.57 10.69 -0.02
CA CYS A 327 0.01 9.95 1.11
C CYS A 327 0.39 8.47 1.07
N SER A 328 0.33 7.84 -0.10
CA SER A 328 0.79 6.46 -0.30
C SER A 328 2.24 6.28 0.17
N PHE A 329 3.15 7.14 -0.28
CA PHE A 329 4.54 7.08 0.13
C PHE A 329 4.71 7.29 1.65
N ILE A 330 4.04 8.29 2.24
CA ILE A 330 4.10 8.53 3.69
C ILE A 330 3.71 7.27 4.49
N PHE A 331 2.61 6.60 4.10
CA PHE A 331 2.18 5.38 4.77
C PHE A 331 3.07 4.18 4.47
N LEU A 332 3.67 4.10 3.28
CA LEU A 332 4.67 3.07 2.95
C LEU A 332 5.93 3.22 3.81
N LEU A 333 6.38 4.44 4.04
CA LEU A 333 7.50 4.74 4.95
C LEU A 333 7.17 4.36 6.39
N ARG A 334 5.97 4.73 6.85
CA ARG A 334 5.48 4.35 8.16
C ARG A 334 5.41 2.83 8.33
N PHE A 335 4.91 2.11 7.31
CA PHE A 335 4.94 0.64 7.29
C PHE A 335 6.36 0.12 7.47
N TYR A 336 7.31 0.58 6.65
CA TYR A 336 8.69 0.12 6.69
C TYR A 336 9.32 0.36 8.06
N TYR A 337 9.09 1.53 8.64
CA TYR A 337 9.56 1.88 9.98
C TYR A 337 9.00 0.95 11.05
N LEU A 338 7.67 0.78 11.10
CA LEU A 338 7.02 -0.10 12.07
C LEU A 338 7.47 -1.56 11.93
N TYR A 339 7.55 -2.05 10.70
CA TYR A 339 7.91 -3.43 10.40
C TYR A 339 9.38 -3.74 10.74
N ASN A 340 10.30 -2.87 10.31
CA ASN A 340 11.73 -3.08 10.47
C ASN A 340 12.23 -2.70 11.87
N SER A 341 11.83 -1.54 12.39
CA SER A 341 12.40 -0.96 13.61
C SER A 341 11.70 -1.40 14.88
N TYR A 342 10.39 -1.66 14.83
CA TYR A 342 9.62 -2.07 16.02
C TYR A 342 9.31 -3.56 16.00
N TYR A 343 8.51 -4.01 15.04
CA TYR A 343 8.00 -5.38 15.03
C TYR A 343 9.12 -6.42 15.05
N SER A 344 10.00 -6.37 14.05
CA SER A 344 11.06 -7.38 13.88
C SER A 344 12.09 -7.33 15.00
N LYS A 345 12.53 -6.14 15.42
CA LYS A 345 13.50 -5.99 16.53
C LYS A 345 12.89 -6.41 17.87
N PHE A 346 11.62 -6.07 18.12
CA PHE A 346 10.95 -6.46 19.36
C PHE A 346 10.78 -7.98 19.46
N LEU A 347 10.46 -8.66 18.34
CA LEU A 347 10.39 -10.12 18.30
C LEU A 347 11.73 -10.76 18.66
N VAL A 348 12.81 -10.32 18.02
CA VAL A 348 14.18 -10.83 18.28
C VAL A 348 14.60 -10.57 19.72
N ARG A 349 14.45 -9.33 20.22
CA ARG A 349 14.80 -8.97 21.60
C ARG A 349 14.00 -9.76 22.63
N SER A 350 12.72 -9.99 22.37
CA SER A 350 11.86 -10.80 23.24
C SER A 350 12.36 -12.24 23.29
N ALA A 351 12.70 -12.83 22.15
CA ALA A 351 13.24 -14.19 22.08
C ALA A 351 14.58 -14.31 22.83
N VAL A 352 15.51 -13.39 22.59
CA VAL A 352 16.82 -13.33 23.28
C VAL A 352 16.64 -13.18 24.79
N TYR A 353 15.77 -12.27 25.24
CA TYR A 353 15.53 -12.04 26.66
C TYR A 353 14.97 -13.30 27.34
N LEU A 354 13.99 -13.94 26.71
CA LEU A 354 13.34 -15.15 27.23
C LEU A 354 14.30 -16.35 27.24
N TYR A 355 15.18 -16.46 26.25
CA TYR A 355 16.19 -17.51 26.16
C TYR A 355 17.28 -17.37 27.23
N LYS A 356 17.80 -16.15 27.45
CA LYS A 356 18.98 -15.95 28.29
C LYS A 356 18.70 -15.74 29.77
N PHE A 357 17.55 -15.15 30.13
CA PHE A 357 17.30 -14.68 31.51
C PHE A 357 16.12 -15.37 32.20
N LYS A 358 15.42 -16.26 31.50
CA LYS A 358 14.18 -16.91 31.99
C LYS A 358 14.17 -18.43 31.83
N GLU A 359 15.24 -18.99 31.29
CA GLU A 359 15.58 -20.42 31.42
C GLU A 359 16.56 -20.56 32.57
#